data_AF-A0A9E0JAC1-F1
#
_entry.id   AF-A0A9E0JAC1-F1
#
_cell.length_a   1.000
_cell.length_b   1.000
_cell.length_c   1.000
_cell.angle_alpha   90.00
_cell.angle_beta   90.00
_cell.angle_gamma   90.00
#
_symmetry.space_group_name_H-M   'P 1'
#
loop_
_entity.id
_entity.type
_entity.pdbx_description
1 polymer ?
#
loop_
_entity_poly.entity_id
_entity_poly.type
_entity_poly.pdbx_seq_one_letter_code
_entity_poly.pdbx_strand_id
1 'polypeptide(L)' 'YKRGDRVFHQKFGYGQVKGVDGNKLTVAFDKAGEKKVIDSFVERG' A
#
# COMPACT_ATOMS: atom_id res chain seq x y z
N TYR A 1 5.33 -7.69 2.24
CA TYR A 1 5.54 -6.55 1.35
C TYR A 1 6.91 -5.94 1.59
N LYS A 2 7.55 -5.36 0.56
CA LYS A 2 8.79 -4.58 0.68
C LYS A 2 8.60 -3.18 0.08
N ARG A 3 9.44 -2.23 0.46
CA ARG A 3 9.50 -0.92 -0.20
C ARG A 3 9.68 -1.11 -1.71
N GLY A 4 8.89 -0.40 -2.50
CA GLY A 4 8.85 -0.50 -3.96
C GLY A 4 7.81 -1.47 -4.51
N ASP A 5 7.25 -2.38 -3.70
CA ASP A 5 6.19 -3.30 -4.14
C ASP A 5 4.95 -2.53 -4.61
N ARG A 6 4.30 -3.04 -5.66
CA ARG A 6 3.01 -2.54 -6.12
C ARG A 6 1.88 -3.33 -5.44
N VAL A 7 0.86 -2.60 -5.00
CA VAL A 7 -0.27 -3.16 -4.28
C VAL A 7 -1.57 -2.57 -4.78
N PHE A 8 -2.65 -3.31 -4.62
CA PHE A 8 -4.01 -2.85 -4.90
C PHE A 8 -4.82 -2.81 -3.61
N HIS A 9 -5.56 -1.73 -3.40
CA HIS A 9 -6.52 -1.58 -2.32
C HIS A 9 -7.89 -1.26 -2.90
N GLN A 10 -8.95 -1.99 -2.53
CA GLN A 10 -10.29 -1.83 -3.14
C GLN A 10 -10.79 -0.38 -3.13
N LYS A 11 -10.53 0.38 -2.06
CA LYS A 11 -10.93 1.80 -1.95
C LYS A 11 -10.00 2.80 -2.63
N PHE A 12 -8.69 2.52 -2.68
CA PHE A 12 -7.67 3.51 -3.06
C PHE A 12 -7.03 3.21 -4.42
N GLY A 13 -7.30 2.04 -4.99
CA GLY A 13 -6.73 1.55 -6.23
C GLY A 13 -5.30 1.06 -6.07
N TYR A 14 -4.53 1.20 -7.15
CA TYR A 14 -3.12 0.86 -7.17
C TYR A 14 -2.27 1.88 -6.41
N GLY A 15 -1.22 1.36 -5.76
CA GLY A 15 -0.22 2.17 -5.11
C GLY A 15 1.12 1.47 -4.96
N GLN A 16 2.12 2.21 -4.53
CA GLN A 16 3.47 1.71 -4.29
C GLN A 16 3.82 1.81 -2.81
N VAL A 17 4.32 0.71 -2.24
CA VAL A 17 4.78 0.68 -0.84
C VAL A 17 6.01 1.57 -0.67
N LYS A 18 5.90 2.61 0.17
CA LYS A 18 6.98 3.52 0.56
C LYS A 18 7.59 3.15 1.91
N GLY A 19 6.87 2.44 2.76
CA GLY A 19 7.35 2.02 4.08
C GLY A 19 6.64 0.77 4.58
N VAL A 20 7.36 -0.01 5.40
CA VAL A 20 6.84 -1.22 6.06
C VAL A 20 7.22 -1.10 7.52
N ASP A 21 6.22 -1.19 8.41
CA ASP A 21 6.36 -1.13 9.86
C ASP A 21 5.49 -2.24 10.46
N GLY A 22 6.09 -3.40 10.73
CA GLY A 22 5.36 -4.61 11.13
C GLY A 22 4.29 -4.97 10.10
N ASN A 23 3.02 -4.94 10.50
CA ASN A 23 1.86 -5.19 9.64
C ASN A 23 1.30 -3.92 8.96
N LYS A 24 1.84 -2.74 9.25
CA LYS A 24 1.43 -1.47 8.63
C LYS A 24 2.30 -1.15 7.43
N LEU A 25 1.66 -0.70 6.36
CA LEU A 25 2.30 -0.27 5.13
C LEU A 25 1.99 1.20 4.91
N THR A 26 3.03 1.97 4.61
CA THR A 26 2.86 3.30 4.03
C THR A 26 2.88 3.13 2.52
N VAL A 27 1.75 3.44 1.86
CA VAL A 27 1.55 3.23 0.43
C VAL A 27 1.19 4.56 -0.22
N ALA A 28 1.91 4.92 -1.28
CA ALA A 28 1.56 6.04 -2.15
C ALA A 28 0.61 5.55 -3.24
N PHE A 29 -0.68 5.82 -3.09
CA PHE A 29 -1.74 5.46 -4.04
C PHE A 29 -1.89 6.51 -5.13
N ASP A 30 -2.09 6.06 -6.37
CA ASP A 30 -2.09 6.93 -7.56
C ASP A 30 -3.20 8.00 -7.50
N LYS A 31 -4.37 7.64 -6.96
CA LYS A 31 -5.53 8.55 -6.85
C LYS A 31 -5.79 9.07 -5.44
N ALA A 32 -5.30 8.38 -4.41
CA ALA A 32 -5.61 8.69 -3.01
C ALA A 32 -4.42 9.31 -2.24
N GLY A 33 -3.26 9.44 -2.88
CA GLY A 33 -2.03 9.93 -2.25
C GLY A 33 -1.45 8.93 -1.25
N GLU A 34 -0.61 9.42 -0.34
CA GLU A 34 0.01 8.57 0.69
C GLU A 34 -0.99 8.20 1.79
N LYS A 35 -1.10 6.89 2.09
CA LYS A 35 -1.94 6.35 3.16
C LYS A 35 -1.19 5.28 3.93
N LYS A 36 -1.53 5.15 5.21
CA LYS A 36 -1.13 4.01 6.04
C LYS A 36 -2.26 2.99 6.06
N VAL A 37 -1.96 1.77 5.64
CA VAL A 37 -2.90 0.64 5.56
C VAL A 37 -2.31 -0.57 6.27
N ILE A 38 -3.14 -1.54 6.65
CA ILE A 38 -2.65 -2.84 7.15
C ILE A 38 -2.45 -3.75 5.94
N ASP A 39 -1.40 -4.56 5.99
CA ASP A 39 -1.00 -5.49 4.94
C ASP A 39 -2.11 -6.48 4.54
N SER A 40 -2.99 -6.84 5.48
CA SER A 40 -4.16 -7.69 5.26
C SER A 40 -5.28 -7.06 4.42
N PHE A 41 -5.27 -5.75 4.20
CA PHE A 41 -6.27 -5.02 3.39
C PHE A 41 -5.76 -4.62 2.01
N VAL A 42 -4.55 -5.07 1.64
CA VAL A 42 -4.00 -4.86 0.31
C VAL A 42 -3.68 -6.19 -0.35
N GLU A 43 -3.83 -6.21 -1.67
CA GLU A 43 -3.45 -7.35 -2.50
C GLU A 43 -2.16 -7.03 -3.24
N ARG A 44 -1.30 -8.04 -3.41
CA ARG A 44 -0.07 -7.89 -4.19
C ARG A 44 -0.44 -7.87 -5.67
N GLY A 45 -0.08 -6.79 -6.35
CA GLY A 45 -0.25 -6.64 -7.80
C GLY A 45 0.89 -7.26 -8.60
#